data_AF-F8DCJ3-F1
#
_entry.id   AF-F8DCJ3-F1
#
_cell.length_a   1.000
_cell.length_b   1.000
_cell.length_c   1.000
_cell.angle_alpha   90.00
_cell.angle_beta   90.00
_cell.angle_gamma   90.00
#
_symmetry.space_group_name_H-M   'P 1'
#
loop_
_entity.id
_entity.type
_entity.pdbx_description
1 polymer ?
#
loop_
_entity_poly.entity_id
_entity_poly.type
_entity_poly.pdbx_seq_one_letter_code
_entity_poly.pdbx_strand_id
1 'polypeptide(L)'
;MTASDPRQRQAPFAAACRECEVEQGVDSANELVAFYRRHSRQTGHDVVVTRTDFAFDLPTATDIETVVAELEAHYENGVPLGAVVAATSEQGVPVGETLDELHDVRLTGALYEPRDDHVAVV
;
A
#
# COMPACT_ATOMS: atom_id res chain seq x y z
N MET A 1 36.65 -3.72 4.16
CA MET A 1 35.48 -4.52 4.55
C MET A 1 34.77 -3.76 5.66
N THR A 2 33.90 -2.82 5.30
CA THR A 2 33.13 -2.01 6.26
C THR A 2 32.01 -2.86 6.81
N ALA A 3 32.06 -3.12 8.12
CA ALA A 3 30.99 -3.74 8.87
C ALA A 3 29.76 -2.82 8.84
N SER A 4 28.64 -3.33 8.34
CA SER A 4 27.36 -2.63 8.40
C SER A 4 26.87 -2.56 9.86
N ASP A 5 26.55 -1.35 10.32
CA ASP A 5 26.07 -1.04 11.67
C ASP A 5 24.66 -1.62 11.91
N PRO A 6 24.41 -2.42 12.97
CA PRO A 6 23.10 -3.02 13.26
C PRO A 6 22.01 -2.01 13.67
N ARG A 7 22.29 -0.70 13.66
CA ARG A 7 21.37 0.39 14.04
C ARG A 7 20.60 1.03 12.89
N GLN A 8 20.86 0.64 11.64
CA GLN A 8 20.05 1.09 10.50
C GLN A 8 18.99 0.04 10.18
N ARG A 9 17.99 -0.12 11.05
CA ARG A 9 16.78 -0.83 10.63
C ARG A 9 16.14 0.01 9.53
N GLN A 10 16.20 -0.50 8.31
CA GLN A 10 15.46 0.08 7.21
C GLN A 10 13.97 0.01 7.54
N ALA A 11 13.24 1.08 7.23
CA ALA A 11 11.79 1.09 7.40
C ALA A 11 11.19 -0.08 6.59
N PRO A 12 10.21 -0.81 7.15
CA PRO A 12 9.63 -2.01 6.53
C PRO A 12 8.95 -1.71 5.20
N PHE A 13 8.43 -0.49 5.03
CA PHE A 13 7.81 -0.05 3.79
C PHE A 13 8.54 1.18 3.25
N ALA A 14 8.54 1.35 1.93
CA ALA A 14 9.01 2.56 1.30
C ALA A 14 8.27 2.84 0.00
N ALA A 15 8.09 4.11 -0.33
CA ALA A 15 7.58 4.56 -1.61
C ALA A 15 8.41 5.71 -2.17
N ALA A 16 8.45 5.80 -3.49
CA ALA A 16 9.20 6.82 -4.21
C ALA A 16 8.33 7.52 -5.27
N CYS A 17 8.48 8.83 -5.37
CA CYS A 17 8.03 9.58 -6.53
C CYS A 17 9.19 9.70 -7.52
N ARG A 18 9.01 9.16 -8.73
CA ARG A 18 10.05 9.19 -9.77
C ARG A 18 10.24 10.58 -10.39
N GLU A 19 9.22 11.43 -10.32
CA GLU A 19 9.25 12.79 -10.89
C GLU A 19 9.93 13.79 -9.95
N CYS A 20 9.73 13.64 -8.65
CA CYS A 20 10.34 14.51 -7.64
C CYS A 20 11.69 13.97 -7.12
N GLU A 21 12.08 12.76 -7.51
CA GLU A 21 13.29 12.07 -7.01
C GLU A 21 13.32 11.96 -5.48
N VAL A 22 12.15 11.77 -4.86
CA VAL A 22 12.01 11.58 -3.41
C VAL A 22 11.64 10.14 -3.09
N GLU A 23 12.28 9.59 -2.06
CA GLU A 23 11.94 8.29 -1.46
C GLU A 23 11.67 8.48 0.02
N GLN A 24 10.61 7.84 0.53
CA GLN A 24 10.22 7.90 1.93
C GLN A 24 10.04 6.48 2.46
N GLY A 25 10.86 6.12 3.46
CA GLY A 25 10.63 4.95 4.30
C GLY A 25 9.56 5.24 5.36
N VAL A 26 8.70 4.27 5.62
CA VAL A 26 7.57 4.38 6.55
C VAL A 26 7.40 3.11 7.40
N ASP A 27 6.85 3.27 8.60
CA ASP A 27 6.82 2.20 9.61
C ASP A 27 5.55 1.34 9.53
N SER A 28 4.55 1.77 8.78
CA SER A 28 3.30 1.03 8.56
C SER A 28 2.82 1.15 7.12
N ALA A 29 2.07 0.15 6.65
CA ALA A 29 1.57 0.13 5.29
C ALA A 29 0.69 1.36 4.99
N ASN A 30 -0.19 1.76 5.90
CA ASN A 30 -1.06 2.95 5.70
C ASN A 30 -0.29 4.27 5.64
N GLU A 31 0.94 4.34 6.15
CA GLU A 31 1.78 5.52 5.95
C GLU A 31 2.20 5.69 4.48
N LEU A 32 2.20 4.63 3.65
CA LEU A 32 2.37 4.75 2.19
C LEU A 32 1.24 5.57 1.58
N VAL A 33 -0.01 5.27 1.97
CA VAL A 33 -1.21 6.01 1.52
C VAL A 33 -1.17 7.44 2.04
N ALA A 34 -0.77 7.63 3.29
CA ALA A 34 -0.64 8.97 3.86
C ALA A 34 0.45 9.80 3.16
N PHE A 35 1.58 9.17 2.81
CA PHE A 35 2.64 9.80 2.01
C PHE A 35 2.13 10.18 0.61
N TYR A 36 1.51 9.24 -0.11
CA TYR A 36 0.90 9.49 -1.41
C TYR A 36 -0.08 10.65 -1.35
N ARG A 37 -1.09 10.60 -0.46
CA ARG A 37 -2.12 11.66 -0.35
C ARG A 37 -1.52 13.05 -0.09
N ARG A 38 -0.49 13.14 0.76
CA ARG A 38 0.20 14.42 1.02
C ARG A 38 1.00 14.89 -0.18
N HIS A 39 1.65 13.95 -0.89
CA HIS A 39 2.49 14.23 -2.04
C HIS A 39 1.65 14.64 -3.25
N SER A 40 0.71 13.79 -3.67
CA SER A 40 -0.17 14.03 -4.82
C SER A 40 -1.01 15.29 -4.67
N ARG A 41 -1.45 15.64 -3.44
CA ARG A 41 -2.14 16.91 -3.19
C ARG A 41 -1.28 18.15 -3.48
N GLN A 42 0.04 18.05 -3.35
CA GLN A 42 0.97 19.17 -3.57
C GLN A 42 1.51 19.19 -5.00
N THR A 43 1.76 18.02 -5.58
CA THR A 43 2.50 17.89 -6.85
C THR A 43 1.64 17.38 -8.00
N GLY A 44 0.55 16.66 -7.72
CA GLY A 44 -0.21 15.91 -8.71
C GLY A 44 0.49 14.63 -9.18
N HIS A 45 1.67 14.30 -8.66
CA HIS A 45 2.44 13.13 -9.07
C HIS A 45 2.01 11.88 -8.31
N ASP A 46 2.19 10.74 -8.95
CA ASP A 46 2.03 9.44 -8.33
C ASP A 46 3.33 8.98 -7.63
N VAL A 47 3.20 7.95 -6.80
CA VAL A 47 4.30 7.27 -6.16
C VAL A 47 4.20 5.78 -6.45
N VAL A 48 5.35 5.10 -6.41
CA VAL A 48 5.44 3.65 -6.52
C VAL A 48 5.98 3.09 -5.21
N VAL A 49 5.51 1.92 -4.78
CA VAL A 49 6.09 1.24 -3.63
C VAL A 49 7.43 0.66 -4.06
N THR A 50 8.48 0.93 -3.30
CA THR A 50 9.86 0.47 -3.58
C THR A 50 10.33 -0.59 -2.59
N ARG A 51 9.64 -0.72 -1.45
CA ARG A 51 9.92 -1.74 -0.45
C ARG A 51 8.65 -2.14 0.28
N THR A 52 8.51 -3.44 0.49
CA THR A 52 7.49 -4.10 1.31
C THR A 52 8.18 -5.15 2.18
N ASP A 53 7.77 -5.26 3.44
CA ASP A 53 8.29 -6.26 4.39
C ASP A 53 7.11 -6.88 5.15
N PHE A 54 6.40 -7.77 4.48
CA PHE A 54 5.31 -8.54 5.06
C PHE A 54 5.83 -9.85 5.66
N ALA A 55 5.23 -10.27 6.77
CA ALA A 55 5.52 -11.55 7.41
C ALA A 55 4.81 -12.75 6.72
N PHE A 56 4.12 -12.50 5.62
CA PHE A 56 3.32 -13.46 4.85
C PHE A 56 3.48 -13.18 3.36
N ASP A 57 3.16 -14.17 2.53
CA ASP A 57 3.22 -14.04 1.07
C ASP A 57 2.09 -13.15 0.57
N LEU A 58 2.42 -12.20 -0.32
CA LEU A 58 1.43 -11.30 -0.91
C LEU A 58 0.57 -12.02 -1.97
N PRO A 59 -0.70 -11.62 -2.14
CA PRO A 59 -1.55 -12.10 -3.21
C PRO A 59 -0.93 -11.91 -4.60
N THR A 60 -1.15 -12.87 -5.49
CA THR A 60 -0.80 -12.76 -6.91
C THR A 60 -1.99 -12.36 -7.79
N ALA A 61 -3.18 -12.28 -7.21
CA ALA A 61 -4.39 -11.83 -7.90
C ALA A 61 -4.27 -10.36 -8.30
N THR A 62 -4.82 -9.99 -9.45
CA THR A 62 -4.75 -8.63 -9.99
C THR A 62 -6.02 -7.82 -9.74
N ASP A 63 -7.14 -8.48 -9.44
CA ASP A 63 -8.41 -7.83 -9.14
C ASP A 63 -8.50 -7.46 -7.66
N ILE A 64 -8.89 -6.21 -7.39
CA ILE A 64 -8.88 -5.64 -6.04
C ILE A 64 -9.72 -6.43 -5.03
N GLU A 65 -10.88 -6.95 -5.45
CA GLU A 65 -11.74 -7.73 -4.56
C GLU A 65 -11.05 -9.01 -4.06
N THR A 66 -10.45 -9.79 -4.97
CA THR A 66 -9.70 -11.00 -4.59
C THR A 66 -8.46 -10.66 -3.78
N VAL A 67 -7.73 -9.59 -4.13
CA VAL A 67 -6.57 -9.13 -3.33
C VAL A 67 -6.99 -8.82 -1.89
N VAL A 68 -8.10 -8.10 -1.70
CA VAL A 68 -8.62 -7.80 -0.35
C VAL A 68 -9.03 -9.08 0.37
N ALA A 69 -9.79 -9.98 -0.30
CA ALA A 69 -10.24 -11.24 0.28
C ALA A 69 -9.07 -12.13 0.76
N GLU A 70 -7.98 -12.21 -0.01
CA GLU A 70 -6.79 -12.97 0.37
C GLU A 70 -6.05 -12.30 1.54
N LEU A 71 -5.93 -10.96 1.53
CA LEU A 71 -5.28 -10.23 2.63
C LEU A 71 -6.07 -10.29 3.93
N GLU A 72 -7.41 -10.35 3.89
CA GLU A 72 -8.25 -10.40 5.10
C GLU A 72 -7.92 -11.56 6.02
N ALA A 73 -7.43 -12.69 5.50
CA ALA A 73 -6.98 -13.82 6.31
C ALA A 73 -5.87 -13.45 7.32
N HIS A 74 -5.18 -12.33 7.09
CA HIS A 74 -4.09 -11.82 7.91
C HIS A 74 -4.48 -10.62 8.80
N TYR A 75 -5.70 -10.09 8.68
CA TYR A 75 -6.13 -8.88 9.39
C TYR A 75 -7.51 -9.03 10.03
N GLU A 76 -7.57 -8.92 11.37
CA GLU A 76 -8.82 -9.09 12.12
C GLU A 76 -9.83 -7.94 11.96
N ASN A 77 -9.38 -6.75 11.57
CA ASN A 77 -10.19 -5.52 11.57
C ASN A 77 -10.14 -4.80 10.21
N GLY A 78 -10.32 -5.56 9.14
CA GLY A 78 -10.16 -5.10 7.77
C GLY A 78 -8.69 -4.92 7.37
N VAL A 79 -8.46 -5.03 6.07
CA VAL A 79 -7.15 -4.90 5.43
C VAL A 79 -6.75 -3.43 5.34
N PRO A 80 -5.57 -3.02 5.82
CA PRO A 80 -5.08 -1.66 5.64
C PRO A 80 -5.02 -1.30 4.15
N LEU A 81 -5.50 -0.13 3.74
CA LEU A 81 -5.40 0.31 2.34
C LEU A 81 -3.96 0.24 1.82
N GLY A 82 -2.99 0.57 2.67
CA GLY A 82 -1.58 0.47 2.33
C GLY A 82 -1.09 -0.95 2.09
N ALA A 83 -1.71 -1.96 2.69
CA ALA A 83 -1.38 -3.36 2.42
C ALA A 83 -1.89 -3.79 1.04
N VAL A 84 -3.08 -3.33 0.64
CA VAL A 84 -3.60 -3.53 -0.72
C VAL A 84 -2.70 -2.86 -1.75
N VAL A 85 -2.36 -1.58 -1.53
CA VAL A 85 -1.42 -0.81 -2.36
C VAL A 85 -0.06 -1.49 -2.50
N ALA A 86 0.47 -2.03 -1.40
CA ALA A 86 1.73 -2.73 -1.43
C ALA A 86 1.64 -4.06 -2.21
N ALA A 87 0.53 -4.80 -2.08
CA ALA A 87 0.30 -6.03 -2.82
C ALA A 87 0.15 -5.80 -4.34
N THR A 88 -0.60 -4.79 -4.76
CA THR A 88 -0.77 -4.45 -6.18
C THR A 88 0.47 -3.81 -6.79
N SER A 89 1.29 -3.10 -6.00
CA SER A 89 2.53 -2.50 -6.50
C SER A 89 3.60 -3.53 -6.89
N GLU A 90 3.59 -4.75 -6.33
CA GLU A 90 4.44 -5.85 -6.80
C GLU A 90 4.11 -6.25 -8.25
N GLN A 91 2.90 -5.91 -8.72
CA GLN A 91 2.43 -6.13 -10.08
C GLN A 91 2.65 -4.91 -10.99
N GLY A 92 3.30 -3.86 -10.45
CA GLY A 92 3.64 -2.64 -11.19
C GLY A 92 2.54 -1.57 -11.20
N VAL A 93 1.47 -1.74 -10.42
CA VAL A 93 0.38 -0.75 -10.33
C VAL A 93 0.80 0.41 -9.42
N PRO A 94 0.68 1.68 -9.86
CA PRO A 94 0.92 2.84 -9.02
C PRO A 94 -0.03 2.94 -7.82
N VAL A 95 0.36 3.73 -6.81
CA VAL A 95 -0.46 3.90 -5.60
C VAL A 95 -1.78 4.59 -5.91
N GLY A 96 -1.77 5.64 -6.73
CA GLY A 96 -2.98 6.37 -7.10
C GLY A 96 -4.01 5.49 -7.80
N GLU A 97 -3.57 4.74 -8.81
CA GLU A 97 -4.43 3.83 -9.57
C GLU A 97 -5.09 2.77 -8.68
N THR A 98 -4.33 2.18 -7.75
CA THR A 98 -4.89 1.21 -6.79
C THR A 98 -5.97 1.83 -5.90
N LEU A 99 -5.76 3.07 -5.43
CA LEU A 99 -6.71 3.75 -4.57
C LEU A 99 -7.99 4.18 -5.30
N ASP A 100 -7.86 4.57 -6.56
CA ASP A 100 -9.01 4.87 -7.43
C ASP A 100 -9.84 3.61 -7.68
N GLU A 101 -9.21 2.48 -7.99
CA GLU A 101 -9.91 1.21 -8.19
C GLU A 101 -10.59 0.73 -6.90
N LEU A 102 -9.93 0.83 -5.74
CA LEU A 102 -10.54 0.56 -4.44
C LEU A 102 -11.78 1.41 -4.19
N HIS A 103 -11.74 2.69 -4.55
CA HIS A 103 -12.90 3.57 -4.43
C HIS A 103 -14.05 3.09 -5.34
N ASP A 104 -13.76 2.71 -6.58
CA ASP A 104 -14.77 2.25 -7.53
C ASP A 104 -15.40 0.92 -7.11
N VAL A 105 -14.61 -0.04 -6.62
CA VAL A 105 -15.12 -1.32 -6.09
C VAL A 105 -15.98 -1.10 -4.84
N ARG A 106 -15.65 -0.11 -3.99
CA ARG A 106 -16.51 0.25 -2.85
C ARG A 106 -17.85 0.82 -3.30
N LEU A 107 -17.89 1.59 -4.40
CA LEU A 107 -19.15 2.11 -4.95
C LEU A 107 -20.09 1.02 -5.48
N THR A 108 -19.56 -0.15 -5.86
CA THR A 108 -20.40 -1.29 -6.28
C THR A 108 -21.05 -2.01 -5.09
N GLY A 109 -20.53 -1.77 -3.88
CA GLY A 109 -20.94 -2.48 -2.66
C GLY A 109 -20.25 -3.83 -2.46
N ALA A 110 -19.19 -4.14 -3.22
CA ALA A 110 -18.38 -5.34 -3.01
C ALA A 110 -17.41 -5.21 -1.81
N LEU A 111 -16.96 -3.99 -1.52
CA LEU A 111 -16.09 -3.68 -0.39
C LEU A 111 -16.72 -2.63 0.53
N TYR A 112 -16.43 -2.70 1.82
CA TYR A 112 -16.78 -1.68 2.81
C TYR A 112 -15.58 -1.26 3.67
N GLU A 113 -15.69 -0.12 4.35
CA GLU A 113 -14.64 0.42 5.22
C GLU A 113 -15.03 0.24 6.70
N PRO A 114 -14.55 -0.82 7.39
CA PRO A 114 -14.89 -1.04 8.79
C PRO A 114 -14.29 0.02 9.74
N ARG A 115 -13.17 0.63 9.34
CA ARG A 115 -12.47 1.70 10.07
C ARG A 115 -11.61 2.50 9.10
N ASP A 116 -11.27 3.73 9.48
CA ASP A 116 -10.47 4.64 8.65
C ASP A 116 -9.25 3.94 8.02
N ASP A 117 -9.16 4.05 6.70
CA ASP A 117 -8.10 3.48 5.85
C ASP A 117 -7.97 1.95 5.96
N HIS A 118 -9.09 1.25 6.18
CA HIS A 118 -9.16 -0.21 6.10
C HIS A 118 -10.35 -0.66 5.26
N VAL A 119 -10.20 -1.75 4.52
CA VAL A 119 -11.24 -2.31 3.66
C VAL A 119 -11.48 -3.77 3.97
N ALA A 120 -12.72 -4.20 3.77
CA ALA A 120 -13.15 -5.57 3.94
C ALA A 120 -14.15 -5.96 2.86
N VAL A 121 -14.24 -7.24 2.52
CA VAL A 121 -15.27 -7.77 1.60
C VAL A 121 -16.61 -7.83 2.32
N VAL A 122 -17.70 -7.48 1.61
CA VAL A 122 -19.07 -7.45 2.15
C VAL A 122 -19.62 -8.84 2.46
#